data_AF-A0A832U2M8-F1
#
_entry.id   AF-A0A832U2M8-F1
#
_cell.length_a   1.000
_cell.length_b   1.000
_cell.length_c   1.000
_cell.angle_alpha   90.00
_cell.angle_beta   90.00
_cell.angle_gamma   90.00
#
_symmetry.space_group_name_H-M   'P 1'
#
loop_
_entity.id
_entity.type
_entity.pdbx_description
1 polymer ?
#
loop_
_entity_poly.entity_id
_entity_poly.type
_entity_poly.pdbx_seq_one_letter_code
_entity_poly.pdbx_strand_id
1 'polypeptide(L)'
;MNSNVRLDEKDRQIITLFQKNPEISQSEIAEIIGLSQPSVGMRIKKLKDRGILSHIVGMNFKKVNLFLAKVEIAAKNSQNIIDTFSKCPFFINALMVSGKYNMTLLFMGENISTLESIVDYHLRQNPDIKEVDFNIIISPVKDLVMPVKITLEGERGCELDCEGCPYYKSGRCFGCPATSAYKGDFWRKD
;
A
#
# COMPACT_ATOMS: atom_id res chain seq x y z
N MET A 1 -18.95 7.60 -9.65
CA MET A 1 -19.83 7.62 -8.46
C MET A 1 -19.80 9.03 -7.91
N ASN A 2 -20.91 9.78 -7.97
CA ASN A 2 -21.04 11.07 -7.30
C ASN A 2 -22.29 11.04 -6.42
N SER A 3 -22.17 10.40 -5.26
CA SER A 3 -23.09 10.60 -4.15
C SER A 3 -22.55 11.78 -3.34
N ASN A 4 -23.22 12.93 -3.42
CA ASN A 4 -22.80 14.13 -2.69
C ASN A 4 -22.78 13.82 -1.18
N VAL A 5 -21.59 13.85 -0.56
CA VAL A 5 -21.40 13.45 0.83
C VAL A 5 -21.88 14.59 1.75
N ARG A 6 -23.14 14.52 2.18
CA ARG A 6 -23.66 15.42 3.21
C ARG A 6 -23.28 14.91 4.61
N LEU A 7 -22.55 15.76 5.35
CA LEU A 7 -22.14 15.58 6.75
C LEU A 7 -22.72 16.72 7.58
N ASP A 8 -23.38 16.38 8.68
CA ASP A 8 -23.75 17.39 9.67
C ASP A 8 -22.57 17.72 10.61
N GLU A 9 -22.77 18.68 11.50
CA GLU A 9 -21.71 19.14 12.39
C GLU A 9 -21.21 18.03 13.34
N LYS A 10 -22.11 17.16 13.81
CA LYS A 10 -21.74 16.06 14.71
C LYS A 10 -20.91 15.01 13.98
N ASP A 11 -21.24 14.71 12.72
CA ASP A 11 -20.44 13.81 11.90
C ASP A 11 -19.01 14.36 11.69
N ARG A 12 -18.87 15.68 11.45
CA ARG A 12 -17.56 16.34 11.31
C ARG A 12 -16.73 16.27 12.60
N GLN A 13 -17.37 16.50 13.75
CA GLN A 13 -16.73 16.39 15.06
C GLN A 13 -16.22 14.96 15.31
N ILE A 14 -17.04 13.95 15.02
CA ILE A 14 -16.66 12.53 15.16
C ILE A 14 -15.43 12.21 14.30
N ILE A 15 -15.44 12.57 13.01
CA ILE A 15 -14.32 12.31 12.11
C ILE A 15 -13.04 13.00 12.60
N THR A 16 -13.16 14.24 13.07
CA THR A 16 -12.02 15.01 13.59
C THR A 16 -11.41 14.36 14.84
N LEU A 17 -12.24 13.81 15.73
CA LEU A 17 -11.77 13.10 16.93
C LEU A 17 -11.00 11.83 16.55
N PHE A 18 -11.53 11.02 15.63
CA PHE A 18 -10.81 9.84 15.13
C PHE A 18 -9.49 10.18 14.43
N GLN A 19 -9.42 11.28 13.68
CA GLN A 19 -8.17 11.72 13.04
C GLN A 19 -7.09 12.13 14.05
N LYS A 20 -7.48 12.64 15.22
CA LYS A 20 -6.56 13.04 16.30
C LYS A 20 -6.15 11.85 17.15
N ASN A 21 -7.11 10.99 17.48
CA ASN A 21 -6.91 9.78 18.26
C ASN A 21 -7.74 8.64 17.66
N PRO A 22 -7.12 7.76 16.84
CA PRO A 22 -7.82 6.62 16.24
C PRO A 22 -8.41 5.63 17.26
N GLU A 23 -7.88 5.60 18.48
CA GLU A 23 -8.28 4.69 19.56
C GLU A 23 -9.34 5.30 20.51
N ILE A 24 -9.86 6.50 20.22
CA ILE A 24 -10.84 7.17 21.08
C ILE A 24 -12.13 6.33 21.19
N SER A 25 -12.63 6.16 22.41
CA SER A 25 -13.84 5.38 22.65
C SER A 25 -15.11 6.14 22.28
N GLN A 26 -16.20 5.41 22.02
CA GLN A 26 -17.50 6.02 21.74
C GLN A 26 -18.04 6.83 22.92
N SER A 27 -17.72 6.42 24.15
CA SER A 27 -18.11 7.12 25.38
C SER A 27 -17.41 8.46 25.49
N GLU A 28 -16.09 8.52 25.24
CA GLU A 28 -15.35 9.78 25.23
C GLU A 28 -15.84 10.73 24.14
N ILE A 29 -16.10 10.22 22.93
CA ILE A 29 -16.69 11.03 21.86
C ILE A 29 -18.05 11.61 22.31
N ALA A 30 -18.90 10.79 22.93
CA ALA A 30 -20.23 11.17 23.39
C ALA A 30 -20.18 12.32 24.41
N GLU A 31 -19.27 12.23 25.38
CA GLU A 31 -19.00 13.29 26.36
C GLU A 31 -18.53 14.58 25.67
N ILE A 32 -17.57 14.49 24.76
CA ILE A 32 -17.00 15.66 24.06
C ILE A 32 -18.03 16.39 23.20
N ILE A 33 -18.90 15.65 22.50
CA ILE A 33 -19.85 16.25 21.54
C ILE A 33 -21.27 16.40 22.11
N GLY A 34 -21.50 16.06 23.37
CA GLY A 34 -22.80 16.22 24.03
C GLY A 34 -23.92 15.38 23.41
N LEU A 35 -23.62 14.12 23.08
CA LEU A 35 -24.61 13.14 22.62
C LEU A 35 -24.61 11.91 23.54
N SER A 36 -25.63 11.07 23.45
CA SER A 36 -25.59 9.76 24.09
C SER A 36 -24.64 8.82 23.34
N GLN A 37 -24.02 7.89 24.06
CA GLN A 37 -23.13 6.88 23.46
C GLN A 37 -23.81 6.05 22.36
N PRO A 38 -25.08 5.60 22.49
CA PRO A 38 -25.80 4.95 21.40
C PRO A 38 -26.00 5.84 20.16
N SER A 39 -26.27 7.14 20.35
CA SER A 39 -26.41 8.09 19.24
C SER A 39 -25.08 8.26 18.48
N VAL A 40 -23.95 8.32 19.19
CA VAL A 40 -22.61 8.32 18.58
C VAL A 40 -22.35 7.02 17.83
N GLY A 41 -22.66 5.87 18.44
CA GLY A 41 -22.50 4.55 17.82
C GLY A 41 -23.26 4.44 16.48
N MET A 42 -24.51 4.90 16.42
CA MET A 42 -25.28 4.92 15.16
C MET A 42 -24.65 5.82 14.10
N ARG A 43 -24.12 6.99 14.48
CA ARG A 43 -23.43 7.90 13.55
C ARG A 43 -22.15 7.29 13.01
N ILE A 44 -21.31 6.73 13.87
CA ILE A 44 -20.07 6.03 13.47
C ILE A 44 -20.39 4.89 12.51
N LYS A 45 -21.39 4.06 12.84
CA LYS A 45 -21.83 2.97 11.96
C LYS A 45 -22.24 3.51 10.58
N LYS A 46 -23.10 4.52 10.54
CA LYS A 46 -23.53 5.15 9.28
C LYS A 46 -22.37 5.75 8.48
N LEU A 47 -21.37 6.34 9.14
CA LEU A 47 -20.18 6.88 8.48
C LEU A 47 -19.31 5.77 7.89
N LYS A 48 -19.16 4.65 8.61
CA LYS A 48 -18.45 3.45 8.12
C LYS A 48 -19.18 2.78 6.97
N ASP A 49 -20.48 2.54 7.11
CA ASP A 49 -21.31 1.89 6.09
C ASP A 49 -21.34 2.69 4.77
N ARG A 50 -21.23 4.02 4.86
CA ARG A 50 -21.14 4.92 3.70
C ARG A 50 -19.71 5.06 3.13
N GLY A 51 -18.72 4.42 3.73
CA GLY A 51 -17.31 4.54 3.36
C GLY A 51 -16.69 5.92 3.64
N ILE A 52 -17.35 6.76 4.46
CA ILE A 52 -16.87 8.10 4.80
C ILE A 52 -15.83 8.02 5.91
N LEU A 53 -16.02 7.12 6.86
CA LEU A 53 -15.05 6.82 7.91
C LEU A 53 -14.47 5.43 7.66
N SER A 54 -13.18 5.38 7.32
CA SER A 54 -12.43 4.15 7.07
C SER A 54 -11.21 4.10 7.99
N HIS A 55 -10.83 2.90 8.41
CA HIS A 55 -9.64 2.67 9.24
C HIS A 55 -8.62 1.88 8.44
N ILE A 56 -7.36 2.22 8.61
CA ILE A 56 -6.22 1.50 8.05
C ILE A 56 -5.39 1.01 9.23
N VAL A 57 -5.21 -0.31 9.33
CA VAL A 57 -4.21 -0.91 10.20
C VAL A 57 -3.00 -1.22 9.32
N GLY A 58 -1.85 -0.66 9.69
CA GLY A 58 -0.66 -0.76 8.87
C GLY A 58 0.59 -0.49 9.69
N MET A 59 1.73 -0.62 9.03
CA MET A 59 3.02 -0.33 9.63
C MET A 59 3.50 1.04 9.17
N ASN A 60 4.15 1.76 10.08
CA ASN A 60 4.85 2.99 9.71
C ASN A 60 6.17 2.63 9.04
N PHE A 61 6.27 2.83 7.74
CA PHE A 61 7.42 2.38 6.94
C PHE A 61 8.75 2.96 7.41
N LYS A 62 8.74 4.21 7.91
CA LYS A 62 9.93 4.85 8.49
C LYS A 62 10.39 4.15 9.76
N LYS A 63 9.45 3.68 10.60
CA LYS A 63 9.78 3.00 11.87
C LYS A 63 10.23 1.55 11.69
N VAL A 64 9.86 0.93 10.57
CA VAL A 64 10.17 -0.48 10.30
C VAL A 64 11.21 -0.66 9.18
N ASN A 65 11.92 0.41 8.82
CA ASN A 65 13.03 0.42 7.86
C ASN A 65 12.67 -0.14 6.47
N LEU A 66 11.48 0.17 5.99
CA LEU A 66 11.05 -0.17 4.63
C LEU A 66 11.22 1.02 3.69
N PHE A 67 11.86 0.79 2.55
CA PHE A 67 11.98 1.74 1.47
C PHE A 67 10.71 1.78 0.65
N LEU A 68 10.40 2.95 0.09
CA LEU A 68 9.25 3.16 -0.78
C LEU A 68 9.72 3.64 -2.14
N ALA A 69 9.25 3.00 -3.20
CA ALA A 69 9.48 3.39 -4.57
C ALA A 69 8.19 3.82 -5.24
N LYS A 70 8.29 4.87 -6.06
CA LYS A 70 7.26 5.35 -6.97
C LYS A 70 7.70 5.07 -8.40
N VAL A 71 6.86 4.39 -9.16
CA VAL A 71 7.16 3.99 -10.54
C VAL A 71 6.07 4.52 -11.45
N GLU A 72 6.40 5.47 -12.31
CA GLU A 72 5.47 5.97 -13.32
C GLU A 72 5.64 5.15 -14.61
N ILE A 73 4.52 4.75 -15.22
CA ILE A 73 4.52 3.84 -16.37
C ILE A 73 3.60 4.38 -17.47
N ALA A 74 4.09 4.34 -18.71
CA ALA A 74 3.28 4.54 -19.91
C ALA A 74 3.01 3.17 -20.53
N ALA A 75 1.85 2.58 -20.22
CA ALA A 75 1.47 1.24 -20.65
C ALA A 75 0.44 1.26 -21.78
N LYS A 76 0.50 0.29 -22.69
CA LYS A 76 -0.55 0.00 -23.67
C LYS A 76 -1.72 -0.76 -23.03
N ASN A 77 -1.40 -1.70 -22.14
CA ASN A 77 -2.36 -2.53 -21.42
C ASN A 77 -2.10 -2.44 -19.91
N SER A 78 -2.83 -1.56 -19.22
CA SER A 78 -2.68 -1.35 -17.79
C SER A 78 -3.17 -2.52 -16.94
N GLN A 79 -4.20 -3.24 -17.40
CA GLN A 79 -4.80 -4.34 -16.63
C GLN A 79 -3.83 -5.51 -16.46
N ASN A 80 -3.16 -5.91 -17.54
CA ASN A 80 -2.17 -6.99 -17.51
C ASN A 80 -1.03 -6.72 -16.51
N ILE A 81 -0.60 -5.46 -16.41
CA ILE A 81 0.43 -5.04 -15.45
C ILE A 81 -0.10 -5.17 -14.03
N ILE A 82 -1.32 -4.69 -13.73
CA ILE A 82 -1.93 -4.79 -12.40
C ILE A 82 -2.06 -6.27 -11.99
N ASP A 83 -2.54 -7.12 -12.89
CA ASP A 83 -2.75 -8.54 -12.62
C ASP A 83 -1.42 -9.23 -12.25
N THR A 84 -0.32 -8.86 -12.93
CA THR A 84 1.04 -9.35 -12.65
C THR A 84 1.49 -9.07 -11.22
N PHE A 85 1.16 -7.89 -10.67
CA PHE A 85 1.60 -7.48 -9.33
C PHE A 85 0.56 -7.72 -8.22
N SER A 86 -0.66 -8.15 -8.57
CA SER A 86 -1.76 -8.34 -7.62
C SER A 86 -1.41 -9.25 -6.42
N LYS A 87 -0.50 -10.20 -6.61
CA LYS A 87 0.01 -11.14 -5.59
C LYS A 87 1.44 -10.83 -5.13
N CYS A 88 2.03 -9.73 -5.58
CA CYS A 88 3.39 -9.37 -5.21
C CYS A 88 3.41 -8.76 -3.80
N PRO A 89 4.15 -9.33 -2.83
CA PRO A 89 4.22 -8.77 -1.47
C PRO A 89 4.85 -7.36 -1.41
N PHE A 90 5.69 -7.03 -2.39
CA PHE A 90 6.32 -5.71 -2.51
C PHE A 90 5.39 -4.65 -3.12
N PHE A 91 4.29 -5.05 -3.76
CA PHE A 91 3.37 -4.13 -4.41
C PHE A 91 2.35 -3.58 -3.40
N ILE A 92 2.27 -2.25 -3.29
CA ILE A 92 1.37 -1.58 -2.35
C ILE A 92 0.08 -1.16 -3.05
N ASN A 93 0.21 -0.46 -4.18
CA ASN A 93 -0.92 0.10 -4.90
C ASN A 93 -0.55 0.52 -6.33
N ALA A 94 -1.55 0.64 -7.19
CA ALA A 94 -1.45 1.28 -8.48
C ALA A 94 -2.55 2.34 -8.64
N LEU A 95 -2.18 3.49 -9.19
CA LEU A 95 -3.08 4.58 -9.49
C LEU A 95 -3.14 4.76 -11.00
N MET A 96 -4.35 4.79 -11.55
CA MET A 96 -4.56 5.22 -12.93
C MET A 96 -4.54 6.75 -12.95
N VAL A 97 -3.63 7.32 -13.75
CA VAL A 97 -3.40 8.77 -13.77
C VAL A 97 -3.55 9.31 -15.19
N SER A 98 -3.92 10.59 -15.29
CA SER A 98 -3.88 11.33 -16.55
C SER A 98 -2.53 12.04 -16.70
N GLY A 99 -2.04 12.18 -17.93
CA GLY A 99 -0.80 12.89 -18.23
C GLY A 99 0.12 12.06 -19.14
N LYS A 100 1.43 12.29 -18.99
CA LYS A 100 2.46 11.59 -19.77
C LYS A 100 2.45 10.07 -19.51
N TYR A 101 2.36 9.71 -18.24
CA TYR A 101 2.21 8.34 -17.78
C TYR A 101 0.72 8.07 -17.53
N ASN A 102 0.28 6.83 -17.71
CA ASN A 102 -1.09 6.43 -17.45
C ASN A 102 -1.25 5.59 -16.17
N MET A 103 -0.14 5.24 -15.52
CA MET A 103 -0.12 4.51 -14.25
C MET A 103 1.00 5.02 -13.33
N THR A 104 0.71 5.07 -12.04
CA THR A 104 1.70 5.23 -10.96
C THR A 104 1.63 4.01 -10.04
N LEU A 105 2.71 3.26 -9.91
CA LEU A 105 2.81 2.10 -9.03
C LEU A 105 3.63 2.47 -7.80
N LEU A 106 3.22 1.96 -6.65
CA LEU A 106 3.92 2.10 -5.38
C LEU A 106 4.41 0.73 -4.92
N PHE A 107 5.71 0.64 -4.66
CA PHE A 107 6.35 -0.56 -4.15
C PHE A 107 7.07 -0.29 -2.83
N MET A 108 7.16 -1.30 -1.98
CA MET A 108 7.96 -1.29 -0.76
C MET A 108 8.92 -2.47 -0.71
N GLY A 109 10.01 -2.31 0.04
CA GLY A 109 10.99 -3.38 0.26
C GLY A 109 12.06 -2.99 1.25
N GLU A 110 12.85 -3.97 1.68
CA GLU A 110 13.93 -3.79 2.68
C GLU A 110 15.18 -3.13 2.11
N ASN A 111 15.34 -3.11 0.79
CA ASN A 111 16.45 -2.45 0.15
C ASN A 111 16.07 -1.94 -1.24
N ILE A 112 16.74 -0.87 -1.64
CA ILE A 112 16.53 -0.19 -2.93
C ILE A 112 16.88 -1.12 -4.11
N SER A 113 17.95 -1.91 -3.98
CA SER A 113 18.43 -2.80 -5.06
C SER A 113 17.40 -3.86 -5.46
N THR A 114 16.63 -4.38 -4.50
CA THR A 114 15.56 -5.36 -4.75
C THR A 114 14.39 -4.69 -5.47
N LEU A 115 14.02 -3.46 -5.06
CA LEU A 115 12.99 -2.67 -5.75
C LEU A 115 13.39 -2.34 -7.19
N GLU A 116 14.63 -1.90 -7.41
CA GLU A 116 15.16 -1.63 -8.74
C GLU A 116 15.17 -2.90 -9.60
N SER A 117 15.61 -4.03 -9.04
CA SER A 117 15.61 -5.33 -9.74
C SER A 117 14.21 -5.75 -10.18
N ILE A 118 13.18 -5.51 -9.35
CA ILE A 118 11.78 -5.79 -9.70
C ILE A 118 11.35 -4.95 -10.91
N VAL A 119 11.67 -3.66 -10.90
CA VAL A 119 11.31 -2.73 -11.98
C VAL A 119 12.04 -3.08 -13.26
N ASP A 120 13.35 -3.34 -13.18
CA ASP A 120 14.17 -3.69 -14.34
C ASP A 120 13.68 -4.98 -15.01
N TYR A 121 13.39 -6.01 -14.21
CA TYR A 121 13.02 -7.31 -14.75
C TYR A 121 11.56 -7.38 -15.21
N HIS A 122 10.62 -6.87 -14.40
CA HIS A 122 9.18 -7.05 -14.65
C HIS A 122 8.53 -5.92 -15.44
N LEU A 123 9.10 -4.71 -15.40
CA LEU A 123 8.49 -3.53 -16.03
C LEU A 123 9.27 -3.10 -17.28
N ARG A 124 10.58 -2.91 -17.18
CA ARG A 124 11.38 -2.41 -18.32
C ARG A 124 11.46 -3.39 -19.49
N GLN A 125 11.39 -4.70 -19.22
CA GLN A 125 11.38 -5.73 -20.26
C GLN A 125 9.97 -6.04 -20.80
N ASN A 126 8.91 -5.44 -20.24
CA ASN A 126 7.54 -5.77 -20.61
C ASN A 126 7.15 -5.09 -21.93
N PRO A 127 6.73 -5.83 -22.98
CA PRO A 127 6.41 -5.25 -24.30
C PRO A 127 5.18 -4.34 -24.30
N ASP A 128 4.32 -4.45 -23.27
CA ASP A 128 3.18 -3.57 -23.08
C ASP A 128 3.57 -2.21 -22.48
N ILE A 129 4.81 -2.05 -22.02
CA ILE A 129 5.31 -0.83 -21.40
C ILE A 129 6.21 -0.08 -22.38
N LYS A 130 5.93 1.22 -22.56
CA LYS A 130 6.70 2.12 -23.43
C LYS A 130 7.78 2.87 -22.66
N GLU A 131 7.42 3.40 -21.50
CA GLU A 131 8.30 4.20 -20.66
C GLU A 131 8.09 3.84 -19.19
N VAL A 132 9.19 3.87 -18.44
CA VAL A 132 9.24 3.67 -16.99
C VAL A 132 10.08 4.77 -16.37
N ASP A 133 9.55 5.45 -15.36
CA ASP A 133 10.31 6.38 -14.52
C ASP A 133 10.30 5.90 -13.06
N PHE A 134 11.48 5.56 -12.54
CA PHE A 134 11.67 4.94 -11.23
C PHE A 134 12.26 5.95 -10.24
N ASN A 135 11.56 6.16 -9.13
CA ASN A 135 11.94 7.13 -8.11
C ASN A 135 11.88 6.49 -6.72
N ILE A 136 12.93 6.70 -5.92
CA ILE A 136 12.90 6.35 -4.49
C ILE A 136 12.37 7.53 -3.70
N ILE A 137 11.41 7.27 -2.83
CA ILE A 137 10.91 8.27 -1.88
C ILE A 137 11.88 8.33 -0.71
N ILE A 138 12.63 9.43 -0.63
CA ILE A 138 13.68 9.63 0.37
C ILE A 138 13.11 9.73 1.79
N SER A 139 12.06 10.53 1.96
CA SER A 139 11.37 10.65 3.24
C SER A 139 9.96 11.20 3.06
N PRO A 140 8.95 10.63 3.75
CA PRO A 140 7.64 11.25 3.81
C PRO A 140 7.65 12.40 4.83
N VAL A 141 6.95 13.50 4.52
CA VAL A 141 6.84 14.68 5.41
C VAL A 141 6.05 14.37 6.69
N LYS A 142 5.10 13.44 6.61
CA LYS A 142 4.33 12.89 7.73
C LYS A 142 4.52 11.38 7.81
N ASP A 143 4.16 10.78 8.93
CA ASP A 143 4.13 9.32 9.06
C ASP A 143 3.29 8.70 7.95
N LEU A 144 3.88 7.73 7.25
CA LEU A 144 3.21 6.95 6.22
C LEU A 144 2.93 5.56 6.78
N VAL A 145 1.67 5.35 7.16
CA VAL A 145 1.17 4.07 7.70
C VAL A 145 0.41 3.35 6.58
N MET A 146 0.92 2.20 6.16
CA MET A 146 0.33 1.40 5.08
C MET A 146 0.19 -0.06 5.50
N PRO A 147 -0.87 -0.78 5.06
CA PRO A 147 -0.98 -2.21 5.26
C PRO A 147 0.21 -2.93 4.62
N VAL A 148 0.75 -3.92 5.32
CA VAL A 148 1.79 -4.82 4.80
C VAL A 148 1.33 -6.25 5.05
N LYS A 149 1.41 -7.09 4.02
CA LYS A 149 1.16 -8.53 4.17
C LYS A 149 2.38 -9.17 4.84
N ILE A 150 2.29 -9.47 6.13
CA ILE A 150 3.37 -10.13 6.89
C ILE A 150 3.30 -11.65 6.76
N THR A 151 2.10 -12.23 6.91
CA THR A 151 1.88 -13.66 6.74
C THR A 151 1.53 -13.95 5.29
N LEU A 152 2.36 -14.74 4.61
CA LEU A 152 2.26 -15.04 3.16
C LEU A 152 1.84 -16.50 2.90
N GLU A 153 0.99 -17.07 3.77
CA GLU A 153 0.58 -18.47 3.71
C GLU A 153 -0.25 -18.76 2.45
N GLY A 154 0.19 -19.76 1.66
CA GLY A 154 -0.53 -20.24 0.48
C GLY A 154 -0.49 -19.33 -0.74
N GLU A 155 0.18 -18.17 -0.67
CA GLU A 155 0.41 -17.35 -1.86
C GLU A 155 1.48 -18.03 -2.73
N ARG A 156 1.12 -18.35 -3.98
CA ARG A 156 2.13 -18.57 -5.02
C ARG A 156 2.82 -17.22 -5.18
N GLY A 157 4.06 -17.13 -4.71
CA GLY A 157 4.87 -15.93 -4.88
C GLY A 157 5.12 -15.63 -6.36
N CYS A 158 6.13 -14.80 -6.62
CA CYS A 158 6.58 -14.55 -7.99
C CYS A 158 6.75 -15.89 -8.74
N GLU A 159 6.05 -16.10 -9.85
CA GLU A 159 6.11 -17.34 -10.67
C GLU A 159 7.48 -17.50 -11.39
N LEU A 160 8.49 -16.78 -10.94
CA LEU A 160 9.81 -16.77 -11.52
C LEU A 160 10.72 -17.81 -10.87
N ASP A 161 11.50 -18.45 -11.74
CA ASP A 161 12.68 -19.20 -11.36
C ASP A 161 13.80 -18.25 -10.87
N CYS A 162 13.93 -18.12 -9.55
CA CYS A 162 15.00 -17.34 -8.95
C CYS A 162 16.38 -17.96 -9.23
N GLU A 163 16.48 -19.28 -9.47
CA GLU A 163 17.73 -19.96 -9.80
C GLU A 163 18.24 -19.59 -11.19
N GLY A 164 17.40 -19.08 -12.08
CA GLY A 164 17.79 -18.53 -13.38
C GLY A 164 18.11 -17.03 -13.35
N CYS A 165 17.59 -16.29 -12.37
CA CYS A 165 17.57 -14.83 -12.40
C CYS A 165 18.95 -14.19 -12.12
N PRO A 166 19.48 -13.32 -13.02
CA PRO A 166 20.79 -12.69 -12.83
C PRO A 166 20.83 -11.71 -11.66
N TYR A 167 19.72 -11.03 -11.35
CA TYR A 167 19.61 -10.11 -10.22
C TYR A 167 19.67 -10.86 -8.88
N TYR A 168 19.05 -12.04 -8.82
CA TYR A 168 19.09 -12.89 -7.63
C TYR A 168 20.47 -13.52 -7.43
N LYS A 169 21.09 -14.05 -8.49
CA LYS A 169 22.45 -14.62 -8.46
C LYS A 169 23.51 -13.61 -8.02
N SER A 170 23.38 -12.36 -8.47
CA SER A 170 24.30 -11.29 -8.09
C SER A 170 24.05 -10.70 -6.70
N GLY A 171 23.04 -11.18 -5.97
CA GLY A 171 22.67 -10.67 -4.64
C GLY A 171 21.96 -9.32 -4.65
N ARG A 172 21.64 -8.76 -5.84
CA ARG A 172 20.92 -7.49 -5.97
C ARG A 172 19.45 -7.59 -5.60
N CYS A 173 18.86 -8.77 -5.73
CA CYS A 173 17.48 -9.05 -5.35
C CYS A 173 17.44 -10.08 -4.22
N PHE A 174 16.70 -9.78 -3.15
CA PHE A 174 16.51 -10.70 -2.03
C PHE A 174 15.50 -11.81 -2.31
N GLY A 175 14.92 -11.90 -3.51
CA GLY A 175 13.88 -12.87 -3.82
C GLY A 175 12.51 -12.45 -3.28
N CYS A 176 11.48 -13.19 -3.67
CA CYS A 176 10.10 -12.91 -3.28
C CYS A 176 9.81 -13.45 -1.87
N PRO A 177 9.31 -12.64 -0.93
CA PRO A 177 8.97 -13.08 0.43
C PRO A 177 7.99 -14.26 0.50
N ALA A 178 7.19 -14.46 -0.54
CA ALA A 178 6.25 -15.57 -0.65
C ALA A 178 6.88 -16.88 -1.16
N THR A 179 8.21 -16.95 -1.32
CA THR A 179 8.92 -18.16 -1.79
C THR A 179 10.10 -18.50 -0.90
N SER A 180 10.61 -19.74 -1.02
CA SER A 180 11.81 -20.20 -0.31
C SER A 180 13.10 -19.50 -0.76
N ALA A 181 13.06 -18.74 -1.86
CA ALA A 181 14.21 -17.98 -2.36
C ALA A 181 14.43 -16.67 -1.59
N TYR A 182 13.54 -16.30 -0.67
CA TYR A 182 13.68 -15.06 0.06
C TYR A 182 14.87 -15.07 1.02
N LYS A 183 15.69 -14.01 0.96
CA LYS A 183 16.93 -13.83 1.73
C LYS A 183 16.91 -12.61 2.65
N GLY A 184 15.85 -11.80 2.64
CA GLY A 184 15.73 -10.67 3.57
C GLY A 184 15.42 -11.12 4.99
N ASP A 185 15.25 -10.15 5.87
CA ASP A 185 14.99 -10.34 7.30
C ASP A 185 13.54 -10.01 7.67
N PHE A 186 12.92 -9.02 7.02
CA PHE A 186 11.60 -8.50 7.39
C PHE A 186 10.47 -9.53 7.30
N TRP A 187 10.53 -10.47 6.35
CA TRP A 187 9.58 -11.59 6.21
C TRP A 187 10.16 -12.94 6.64
N ARG A 188 11.35 -12.97 7.24
CA ARG A 188 11.96 -14.23 7.67
C ARG A 188 11.16 -14.79 8.85
N LYS A 189 10.81 -16.07 8.79
CA LYS A 189 10.25 -16.80 9.94
C LYS A 189 11.41 -17.32 10.78
N ASP A 190 11.40 -17.02 12.08
CA ASP A 190 12.31 -17.60 13.06
C ASP A 190 12.12 -19.11 13.22
#